data_AF-A0A352KGX0-F1
#
_entry.id   AF-A0A352KGX0-F1
#
_cell.length_a   1.000
_cell.length_b   1.000
_cell.length_c   1.000
_cell.angle_alpha   90.00
_cell.angle_beta   90.00
_cell.angle_gamma   90.00
#
_symmetry.space_group_name_H-M   'P 1'
#
loop_
_entity.id
_entity.type
_entity.pdbx_description
1 polymer ?
#
loop_
_entity_poly.entity_id
_entity_poly.type
_entity_poly.pdbx_seq_one_letter_code
_entity_poly.pdbx_strand_id
1 'polypeptide(L)'
;GQLTIRVSLDHYAQDRHERERGADSWSPAIAGLQWLSQNGFRIAVAGRSRWEEGDADMRAGFARLFAETGIRIDAADPAALVLFPEMDETAEVPEITTACWDILDKKPETMMCATSRMVVKDKGADSPHVVACTLLPYDRRFAMGNTLAQAGRPIKLNHPHCAKFCVLGGASCSA
;
A
#
# COMPACT_ATOMS: atom_id res chain seq x y z
N GLY A 1 -2.25 -20.09 -4.93
CA GLY A 1 -2.39 -19.06 -5.97
C GLY A 1 -1.15 -18.19 -5.98
N GLN A 2 -0.56 -17.97 -7.16
CA GLN A 2 0.60 -17.08 -7.32
C GLN A 2 0.19 -15.59 -7.42
N LEU A 3 -1.11 -15.29 -7.43
CA LEU A 3 -1.67 -13.94 -7.50
C LEU A 3 -2.52 -13.65 -6.26
N THR A 4 -2.20 -12.54 -5.59
CA THR A 4 -2.98 -11.94 -4.50
C THR A 4 -3.40 -10.54 -4.96
N ILE A 5 -4.65 -10.16 -4.73
CA ILE A 5 -5.18 -8.85 -5.13
C ILE A 5 -5.56 -8.07 -3.87
N ARG A 6 -4.84 -6.98 -3.59
CA ARG A 6 -5.23 -6.06 -2.51
C ARG A 6 -6.01 -4.88 -3.07
N VAL A 7 -7.26 -4.73 -2.67
CA VAL A 7 -8.13 -3.63 -3.10
C VAL A 7 -8.10 -2.54 -2.04
N SER A 8 -8.00 -1.27 -2.46
CA SER A 8 -8.11 -0.16 -1.53
C SER A 8 -9.57 0.17 -1.25
N LEU A 9 -9.96 0.11 0.02
CA LEU A 9 -11.27 0.50 0.54
C LEU A 9 -11.02 1.34 1.80
N ASP A 10 -10.85 2.65 1.63
CA ASP A 10 -10.28 3.52 2.69
C ASP A 10 -11.07 3.57 4.00
N HIS A 11 -12.36 3.22 3.97
CA HIS A 11 -13.23 3.08 5.13
C HIS A 11 -14.34 2.06 4.84
N TYR A 12 -14.94 1.46 5.88
CA TYR A 12 -16.05 0.50 5.77
C TYR A 12 -17.44 1.15 5.54
N ALA A 13 -17.50 2.48 5.52
CA ALA A 13 -18.69 3.28 5.28
C ALA A 13 -18.50 4.10 4.01
N GLN A 14 -19.56 4.15 3.20
CA GLN A 14 -19.54 4.73 1.86
C GLN A 14 -19.11 6.20 1.86
N ASP A 15 -19.74 7.02 2.70
CA ASP A 15 -19.50 8.46 2.79
C ASP A 15 -18.03 8.79 3.08
N ARG A 16 -17.41 8.05 3.99
CA ARG A 16 -15.99 8.20 4.35
C ARG A 16 -15.06 7.65 3.27
N HIS A 17 -15.40 6.55 2.62
CA HIS A 17 -14.62 6.02 1.51
C HIS A 17 -14.60 7.00 0.32
N GLU A 18 -15.77 7.50 -0.08
CA GLU A 18 -15.92 8.40 -1.22
C GLU A 18 -15.34 9.80 -0.94
N ARG A 19 -15.28 10.22 0.33
CA ARG A 19 -14.52 11.43 0.72
C ARG A 19 -13.05 11.36 0.30
N GLU A 20 -12.46 10.16 0.29
CA GLU A 20 -11.06 9.96 -0.09
C GLU A 20 -10.88 9.58 -1.56
N ARG A 21 -11.76 8.73 -2.08
CA ARG A 21 -11.63 8.14 -3.43
C ARG A 21 -12.42 8.86 -4.51
N GLY A 22 -13.27 9.80 -4.13
CA GLY A 22 -14.18 10.52 -5.01
C GLY A 22 -15.58 9.91 -5.03
N ALA A 23 -16.54 10.71 -5.51
CA ALA A 23 -17.92 10.27 -5.69
C ALA A 23 -18.00 9.04 -6.62
N ASP A 24 -19.01 8.20 -6.39
CA ASP A 24 -19.31 6.99 -7.16
C ASP A 24 -18.21 5.90 -7.12
N SER A 25 -17.22 6.01 -6.22
CA SER A 25 -16.15 5.01 -6.08
C SER A 25 -16.58 3.78 -5.27
N TRP A 26 -17.62 3.90 -4.44
CA TRP A 26 -18.04 2.84 -3.52
C TRP A 26 -18.63 1.63 -4.25
N SER A 27 -19.66 1.84 -5.07
CA SER A 27 -20.36 0.78 -5.79
C SER A 27 -19.43 -0.12 -6.62
N PRO A 28 -18.51 0.40 -7.45
CA PRO A 28 -17.57 -0.46 -8.19
C PRO A 28 -16.58 -1.17 -7.28
N ALA A 29 -16.14 -0.56 -6.17
CA ALA A 29 -15.23 -1.21 -5.22
C ALA A 29 -15.88 -2.42 -4.54
N ILE A 30 -17.11 -2.27 -4.04
CA ILE A 30 -17.86 -3.37 -3.41
C ILE A 30 -18.19 -4.46 -4.43
N ALA A 31 -18.70 -4.10 -5.61
CA ALA A 31 -19.01 -5.07 -6.66
C ALA A 31 -17.78 -5.89 -7.09
N GLY A 32 -16.63 -5.22 -7.23
CA GLY A 32 -15.36 -5.88 -7.56
C GLY A 32 -14.90 -6.84 -6.46
N LEU A 33 -14.96 -6.43 -5.19
CA LEU A 33 -14.62 -7.28 -4.05
C LEU A 33 -15.52 -8.51 -3.92
N GLN A 34 -16.82 -8.34 -4.14
CA GLN A 34 -17.78 -9.44 -4.16
C GLN A 34 -17.46 -10.42 -5.28
N TRP A 35 -17.23 -9.92 -6.49
CA TRP A 35 -16.90 -10.76 -7.65
C TRP A 35 -15.61 -11.54 -7.41
N LEU A 36 -14.55 -10.89 -6.91
CA LEU A 36 -13.29 -11.55 -6.59
C LEU A 36 -13.48 -12.65 -5.53
N SER A 37 -14.25 -12.36 -4.47
CA SER A 37 -14.58 -13.32 -3.41
C SER A 37 -15.31 -14.54 -3.96
N GLN A 38 -16.33 -14.32 -4.80
CA GLN A 38 -17.16 -15.37 -5.40
C GLN A 38 -16.35 -16.28 -6.31
N ASN A 39 -15.36 -15.74 -7.01
CA ASN A 39 -14.47 -16.47 -7.92
C ASN A 39 -13.24 -17.09 -7.23
N GLY A 40 -13.14 -17.02 -5.89
CA GLY A 40 -12.10 -17.71 -5.14
C GLY A 40 -10.70 -17.08 -5.25
N PHE A 41 -10.61 -15.80 -5.64
CA PHE A 41 -9.35 -15.07 -5.62
C PHE A 41 -8.86 -14.87 -4.18
N ARG A 42 -7.53 -14.88 -4.01
CA ARG A 42 -6.93 -14.41 -2.77
C ARG A 42 -6.98 -12.89 -2.77
N ILE A 43 -7.78 -12.35 -1.86
CA ILE A 43 -8.00 -10.91 -1.74
C ILE A 43 -7.63 -10.40 -0.37
N ALA A 44 -7.14 -9.17 -0.34
CA ALA A 44 -6.94 -8.38 0.87
C ALA A 44 -7.56 -6.99 0.66
N VAL A 45 -7.84 -6.29 1.75
CA VAL A 45 -8.31 -4.90 1.75
C VAL A 45 -7.29 -4.01 2.45
N ALA A 46 -7.07 -2.83 1.89
CA ALA A 46 -6.33 -1.75 2.52
C ALA A 46 -7.29 -0.61 2.90
N GLY A 47 -7.39 -0.31 4.19
CA GLY A 47 -8.09 0.85 4.73
C GLY A 47 -7.11 1.90 5.27
N ARG A 48 -7.62 3.08 5.63
CA ARG A 48 -6.83 4.14 6.29
C ARG A 48 -7.33 4.33 7.71
N SER A 49 -6.44 4.55 8.68
CA SER A 49 -6.80 4.78 10.09
C SER A 49 -6.88 6.27 10.46
N ARG A 50 -7.16 7.14 9.47
CA ARG A 50 -7.27 8.59 9.67
C ARG A 50 -8.54 9.04 10.39
N TRP A 51 -9.41 8.09 10.67
CA TRP A 51 -10.70 8.28 11.32
C TRP A 51 -10.47 8.28 12.83
N GLU A 52 -11.28 9.01 13.58
CA GLU A 52 -11.21 9.07 15.06
C GLU A 52 -11.73 7.76 15.69
N GLU A 53 -11.24 6.62 15.20
CA GLU A 53 -11.66 5.26 15.52
C GLU A 53 -10.44 4.41 15.85
N GLY A 54 -10.55 3.56 16.88
CA GLY A 54 -9.50 2.61 17.20
C GLY A 54 -9.37 1.50 16.16
N ASP A 55 -8.21 0.82 16.11
CA ASP A 55 -7.98 -0.34 15.23
C ASP A 55 -9.08 -1.41 15.40
N ALA A 56 -9.48 -1.69 16.66
CA ALA A 56 -10.53 -2.65 16.95
C ALA A 56 -11.90 -2.26 16.36
N ASP A 57 -12.29 -0.99 16.47
CA ASP A 57 -13.56 -0.49 15.94
C ASP A 57 -13.56 -0.51 14.41
N MET A 58 -12.44 -0.10 13.80
CA MET A 58 -12.23 -0.17 12.35
C MET A 58 -12.37 -1.60 11.84
N ARG A 59 -11.70 -2.56 12.47
CA ARG A 59 -11.80 -3.98 12.10
C ARG A 59 -13.21 -4.52 12.27
N ALA A 60 -13.89 -4.17 13.35
CA ALA A 60 -15.29 -4.56 13.57
C ALA A 60 -16.23 -3.99 12.49
N GLY A 61 -16.02 -2.74 12.07
CA GLY A 61 -16.74 -2.11 10.96
C GLY A 61 -16.53 -2.83 9.63
N PHE A 62 -15.29 -3.14 9.28
CA PHE A 62 -14.98 -3.95 8.08
C PHE A 62 -15.54 -5.37 8.17
N ALA A 63 -15.47 -6.03 9.33
CA ALA A 63 -16.03 -7.35 9.53
C ALA A 63 -17.55 -7.38 9.25
N ARG A 64 -18.28 -6.36 9.75
CA ARG A 64 -19.71 -6.20 9.47
C ARG A 64 -19.96 -6.00 7.98
N LEU A 65 -19.24 -5.09 7.33
CA LEU A 65 -19.35 -4.85 5.88
C LEU A 65 -19.12 -6.14 5.08
N PHE A 66 -18.06 -6.88 5.39
CA PHE A 66 -17.71 -8.11 4.68
C PHE A 66 -18.80 -9.18 4.84
N ALA A 67 -19.35 -9.33 6.05
CA ALA A 67 -20.45 -10.24 6.31
C ALA A 67 -21.72 -9.85 5.55
N GLU A 68 -22.11 -8.57 5.58
CA GLU A 68 -23.31 -8.06 4.91
C GLU A 68 -23.24 -8.16 3.38
N THR A 69 -22.05 -8.04 2.81
CA THR A 69 -21.83 -8.07 1.36
C THR A 69 -21.35 -9.43 0.83
N GLY A 70 -21.06 -10.40 1.70
CA GLY A 70 -20.55 -11.71 1.30
C GLY A 70 -19.11 -11.69 0.78
N ILE A 71 -18.31 -10.71 1.19
CA ILE A 71 -16.88 -10.63 0.89
C ILE A 71 -16.12 -11.58 1.83
N ARG A 72 -15.28 -12.46 1.27
CA ARG A 72 -14.60 -13.53 2.02
C ARG A 72 -13.22 -13.10 2.51
N ILE A 73 -13.19 -12.12 3.41
CA ILE A 73 -11.97 -11.60 4.05
C ILE A 73 -12.12 -11.69 5.56
N ASP A 74 -11.08 -12.18 6.24
CA ASP A 74 -10.99 -12.09 7.70
C ASP A 74 -10.46 -10.70 8.09
N ALA A 75 -11.31 -9.87 8.69
CA ALA A 75 -10.91 -8.53 9.13
C ALA A 75 -9.97 -8.55 10.36
N ALA A 76 -9.88 -9.67 11.08
CA ALA A 76 -8.96 -9.82 12.21
C ALA A 76 -7.53 -10.18 11.76
N ASP A 77 -7.36 -10.73 10.55
CA ASP A 77 -6.05 -11.02 9.99
C ASP A 77 -5.38 -9.71 9.50
N PRO A 78 -4.27 -9.26 10.11
CA PRO A 78 -3.58 -8.04 9.71
C PRO A 78 -2.97 -8.10 8.30
N ALA A 79 -2.80 -9.29 7.71
CA ALA A 79 -2.37 -9.45 6.32
C ALA A 79 -3.56 -9.34 5.34
N ALA A 80 -4.77 -9.72 5.76
CA ALA A 80 -5.97 -9.69 4.94
C ALA A 80 -6.70 -8.33 5.03
N LEU A 81 -6.65 -7.66 6.17
CA LEU A 81 -7.07 -6.27 6.36
C LEU A 81 -5.90 -5.44 6.91
N VAL A 82 -5.29 -4.66 6.01
CA VAL A 82 -4.21 -3.73 6.34
C VAL A 82 -4.81 -2.36 6.60
N LEU A 83 -4.60 -1.80 7.79
CA LEU A 83 -5.00 -0.45 8.14
C LEU A 83 -3.77 0.45 8.16
N PHE A 84 -3.68 1.33 7.16
CA PHE A 84 -2.54 2.24 7.02
C PHE A 84 -2.70 3.45 7.95
N PRO A 85 -1.69 3.76 8.79
CA PRO A 85 -1.64 5.02 9.50
C PRO A 85 -1.42 6.17 8.52
N GLU A 86 -1.80 7.37 8.94
CA GLU A 86 -1.52 8.57 8.16
C GLU A 86 -0.02 8.85 8.07
N MET A 87 0.40 9.24 6.88
CA MET A 87 1.78 9.62 6.62
C MET A 87 1.97 11.08 6.98
N ASP A 88 2.59 11.34 8.13
CA ASP A 88 3.07 12.68 8.47
C ASP A 88 4.40 12.96 7.75
N GLU A 89 4.36 13.87 6.77
CA GLU A 89 5.51 14.33 6.00
C GLU A 89 6.41 15.32 6.78
N THR A 90 5.93 15.90 7.86
CA THR A 90 6.64 16.92 8.66
C THR A 90 7.44 16.34 9.82
N ALA A 91 7.22 15.08 10.17
CA ALA A 91 7.97 14.40 11.21
C ALA A 91 9.48 14.42 10.90
N GLU A 92 10.28 14.90 11.86
CA GLU A 92 11.72 14.74 11.80
C GLU A 92 12.10 13.27 11.93
N VAL A 93 12.95 12.80 11.01
CA VAL A 93 13.43 11.42 10.99
C VAL A 93 14.92 11.44 10.76
N PRO A 94 15.70 10.68 11.54
CA PRO A 94 17.15 10.65 11.37
C PRO A 94 17.50 10.07 10.00
N GLU A 95 18.57 10.63 9.41
CA GLU A 95 19.14 10.09 8.18
C GLU A 95 19.68 8.67 8.42
N ILE A 96 19.47 7.80 7.43
CA ILE A 96 19.96 6.41 7.46
C ILE A 96 21.29 6.30 6.73
N THR A 97 22.14 5.40 7.21
CA THR A 97 23.41 5.06 6.57
C THR A 97 23.49 3.56 6.32
N THR A 98 24.48 3.10 5.58
CA THR A 98 24.69 1.65 5.38
C THR A 98 25.01 0.91 6.68
N ALA A 99 25.52 1.61 7.71
CA ALA A 99 25.72 1.02 9.04
C ALA A 99 24.40 0.65 9.74
N CYS A 100 23.28 1.26 9.35
CA CYS A 100 21.97 0.93 9.91
C CYS A 100 21.56 -0.53 9.63
N TRP A 101 22.10 -1.16 8.57
CA TRP A 101 21.83 -2.57 8.28
C TRP A 101 22.32 -3.49 9.39
N ASP A 102 23.57 -3.29 9.84
CA ASP A 102 24.16 -4.07 10.91
C ASP A 102 23.54 -3.72 12.28
N ILE A 103 23.29 -2.43 12.54
CA ILE A 103 22.69 -1.96 13.81
C ILE A 103 21.30 -2.56 14.03
N LEU A 104 20.52 -2.71 12.96
CA LEU A 104 19.12 -3.15 13.03
C LEU A 104 18.94 -4.64 12.70
N ASP A 105 20.03 -5.36 12.43
CA ASP A 105 20.00 -6.75 11.93
C ASP A 105 19.07 -6.92 10.72
N LYS A 106 19.17 -6.00 9.76
CA LYS A 106 18.36 -5.99 8.52
C LYS A 106 19.25 -6.13 7.30
N LYS A 107 18.81 -6.92 6.33
CA LYS A 107 19.49 -7.06 5.04
C LYS A 107 18.87 -6.12 4.00
N PRO A 108 19.66 -5.41 3.17
CA PRO A 108 19.12 -4.45 2.21
C PRO A 108 18.18 -5.11 1.17
N GLU A 109 18.35 -6.40 0.88
CA GLU A 109 17.51 -7.15 -0.04
C GLU A 109 16.09 -7.37 0.48
N THR A 110 15.83 -7.18 1.78
CA THR A 110 14.48 -7.29 2.36
C THR A 110 13.65 -6.03 2.13
N MET A 111 14.26 -4.94 1.66
CA MET A 111 13.54 -3.72 1.34
C MET A 111 12.66 -3.96 0.10
N MET A 112 11.41 -3.50 0.14
CA MET A 112 10.46 -3.68 -0.98
C MET A 112 11.04 -3.19 -2.32
N CYS A 113 11.69 -2.03 -2.31
CA CYS A 113 12.29 -1.44 -3.51
C CYS A 113 13.53 -2.19 -4.03
N ALA A 114 14.04 -3.21 -3.32
CA ALA A 114 15.09 -4.09 -3.83
C ALA A 114 14.56 -5.03 -4.93
N THR A 115 13.34 -5.57 -4.75
CA THR A 115 12.79 -6.64 -5.61
C THR A 115 11.47 -6.29 -6.28
N SER A 116 10.78 -5.23 -5.83
CA SER A 116 9.48 -4.83 -6.35
C SER A 116 9.56 -3.54 -7.15
N ARG A 117 8.73 -3.42 -8.18
CA ARG A 117 8.57 -2.22 -9.01
C ARG A 117 7.10 -1.92 -9.21
N MET A 118 6.76 -0.64 -9.33
CA MET A 118 5.43 -0.20 -9.70
C MET A 118 5.49 0.40 -11.11
N VAL A 119 4.46 0.14 -11.92
CA VAL A 119 4.29 0.75 -13.24
C VAL A 119 3.22 1.82 -13.10
N VAL A 120 3.58 3.07 -13.39
CA VAL A 120 2.72 4.25 -13.24
C VAL A 120 2.46 4.84 -14.61
N LYS A 121 1.20 5.17 -14.90
CA LYS A 121 0.85 6.00 -16.05
C LYS A 121 0.21 7.29 -15.53
N ASP A 122 0.97 8.37 -15.55
CA ASP A 122 0.43 9.68 -15.17
C ASP A 122 -0.71 10.08 -16.10
N LYS A 123 -1.66 10.84 -15.57
CA LYS A 123 -2.77 11.35 -16.37
C LYS A 123 -2.23 12.24 -17.50
N GLY A 124 -2.54 11.87 -18.74
CA GLY A 124 -2.08 12.60 -19.93
C GLY A 124 -0.69 12.21 -20.42
N ALA A 125 0.02 11.30 -19.76
CA ALA A 125 1.29 10.80 -20.28
C ALA A 125 1.07 9.81 -21.44
N ASP A 126 1.93 9.91 -22.46
CA ASP A 126 1.90 9.05 -23.65
C ASP A 126 2.18 7.58 -23.31
N SER A 127 3.05 7.34 -22.33
CA SER A 127 3.50 6.01 -21.94
C SER A 127 3.63 5.87 -20.43
N PRO A 128 3.42 4.67 -19.87
CA PRO A 128 3.76 4.40 -18.48
C PRO A 128 5.28 4.47 -18.25
N HIS A 129 5.66 4.58 -17.00
CA HIS A 129 7.03 4.47 -16.53
C HIS A 129 7.10 3.58 -15.28
N VAL A 130 8.28 3.08 -14.99
CA VAL A 130 8.55 2.23 -13.83
C VAL A 130 9.08 3.09 -12.70
N VAL A 131 8.63 2.85 -11.47
CA VAL A 131 9.11 3.52 -10.26
C VAL A 131 9.50 2.50 -9.20
N ALA A 132 10.47 2.87 -8.37
CA ALA A 132 11.01 2.00 -7.33
C ALA A 132 10.17 1.99 -6.03
N CYS A 133 9.36 3.03 -5.80
CA CYS A 133 8.63 3.20 -4.55
C CYS A 133 7.15 3.54 -4.82
N THR A 134 6.25 2.84 -4.13
CA THR A 134 4.80 3.06 -4.21
C THR A 134 4.35 4.37 -3.56
N LEU A 135 5.10 4.84 -2.56
CA LEU A 135 4.81 6.09 -1.84
C LEU A 135 5.36 7.32 -2.54
N LEU A 136 6.25 7.15 -3.53
CA LEU A 136 6.91 8.23 -4.25
C LEU A 136 6.72 8.11 -5.77
N PRO A 137 5.47 7.96 -6.26
CA PRO A 137 5.21 7.73 -7.68
C PRO A 137 5.64 8.89 -8.57
N TYR A 138 5.67 10.12 -8.03
CA TYR A 138 5.95 11.34 -8.80
C TYR A 138 7.36 11.91 -8.54
N ASP A 139 8.13 11.31 -7.62
CA ASP A 139 9.50 11.75 -7.36
C ASP A 139 10.44 11.17 -8.42
N ARG A 140 10.97 12.04 -9.28
CA ARG A 140 11.86 11.65 -10.38
C ARG A 140 13.13 10.94 -9.90
N ARG A 141 13.55 11.11 -8.65
CA ARG A 141 14.68 10.37 -8.06
C ARG A 141 14.41 8.86 -7.97
N PHE A 142 13.13 8.48 -7.90
CA PHE A 142 12.65 7.10 -7.83
C PHE A 142 12.14 6.55 -9.17
N ALA A 143 12.17 7.35 -10.24
CA ALA A 143 11.82 6.91 -11.58
C ALA A 143 12.91 6.00 -12.17
N MET A 144 12.50 4.86 -12.70
CA MET A 144 13.36 3.74 -13.10
C MET A 144 13.39 3.50 -14.62
N GLY A 145 12.85 4.44 -15.40
CA GLY A 145 12.77 4.37 -16.87
C GLY A 145 11.40 3.90 -17.36
N ASN A 146 11.27 3.68 -18.66
CA ASN A 146 10.02 3.31 -19.33
C ASN A 146 9.88 1.79 -19.55
N THR A 147 10.90 1.00 -19.22
CA THR A 147 10.90 -0.45 -19.41
C THR A 147 11.36 -1.21 -18.16
N LEU A 148 10.94 -2.46 -18.03
CA LEU A 148 11.38 -3.33 -16.93
C LEU A 148 12.90 -3.58 -16.96
N ALA A 149 13.50 -3.65 -18.16
CA ALA A 149 14.94 -3.81 -18.32
C ALA A 149 15.73 -2.62 -17.71
N GLN A 150 15.24 -1.39 -17.91
CA GLN A 150 15.85 -0.20 -17.30
C GLN A 150 15.70 -0.18 -15.77
N ALA A 151 14.64 -0.81 -15.26
CA ALA A 151 14.32 -0.85 -13.84
C ALA A 151 15.15 -1.84 -13.00
N GLY A 152 16.04 -2.61 -13.64
CA GLY A 152 16.97 -3.54 -12.97
C GLY A 152 18.14 -2.86 -12.23
N ARG A 153 18.29 -1.53 -12.34
CA ARG A 153 19.36 -0.79 -11.68
C ARG A 153 19.14 -0.62 -10.16
N PRO A 154 20.19 -0.35 -9.37
CA PRO A 154 20.04 0.01 -7.96
C PRO A 154 19.28 1.33 -7.77
N ILE A 155 18.61 1.47 -6.62
CA ILE A 155 17.94 2.70 -6.17
C ILE A 155 18.56 3.18 -4.85
N LYS A 156 18.64 4.50 -4.66
CA LYS A 156 19.10 5.10 -3.41
C LYS A 156 17.92 5.28 -2.44
N LEU A 157 18.12 4.90 -1.18
CA LEU A 157 17.15 5.11 -0.11
C LEU A 157 17.27 6.53 0.48
N ASN A 158 17.05 7.55 -0.36
CA ASN A 158 17.35 8.95 -0.06
C ASN A 158 16.08 9.82 0.14
N HIS A 159 15.05 9.24 0.76
CA HIS A 159 13.82 9.94 1.12
C HIS A 159 13.51 9.74 2.62
N PRO A 160 12.92 10.73 3.32
CA PRO A 160 12.47 10.55 4.71
C PRO A 160 11.61 9.31 4.93
N HIS A 161 10.76 8.94 3.95
CA HIS A 161 9.95 7.71 4.01
C HIS A 161 10.78 6.42 3.98
N CYS A 162 11.95 6.41 3.32
CA CYS A 162 12.85 5.26 3.36
C CYS A 162 13.35 5.01 4.79
N ALA A 163 13.73 6.07 5.49
CA ALA A 163 14.13 6.01 6.90
C ALA A 163 12.94 5.68 7.79
N LYS A 164 11.88 6.50 7.72
CA LYS A 164 10.72 6.47 8.61
C LYS A 164 9.98 5.14 8.58
N PHE A 165 9.62 4.68 7.38
CA PHE A 165 8.74 3.53 7.24
C PHE A 165 9.51 2.24 7.00
N CYS A 166 10.52 2.24 6.14
CA CYS A 166 11.17 0.99 5.76
C CYS A 166 12.32 0.61 6.71
N VAL A 167 13.39 1.42 6.77
CA VAL A 167 14.63 1.05 7.46
C VAL A 167 14.43 1.09 8.98
N LEU A 168 13.94 2.20 9.53
CA LEU A 168 13.75 2.35 10.97
C LEU A 168 12.36 1.84 11.41
N GLY A 169 11.31 2.15 10.65
CA GLY A 169 9.92 1.81 11.02
C GLY A 169 9.51 0.37 10.80
N GLY A 170 10.26 -0.42 10.02
CA GLY A 170 9.96 -1.84 9.78
C GLY A 170 8.65 -2.13 9.02
N ALA A 171 8.00 -1.10 8.47
CA ALA A 171 6.81 -1.26 7.64
C ALA A 171 7.19 -1.96 6.33
N SER A 172 6.41 -2.98 5.96
CA SER A 172 6.47 -3.59 4.64
C SER A 172 5.25 -3.22 3.81
N CYS A 173 5.50 -2.68 2.62
CA CYS A 173 4.48 -2.53 1.59
C CYS A 173 4.40 -3.76 0.66
N SER A 174 5.21 -4.81 0.89
CA SER A 174 5.12 -6.08 0.16
C SER A 174 3.81 -6.80 0.47
N ALA A 175 3.20 -7.39 -0.56
CA ALA A 175 2.04 -8.26 -0.44
C ALA A 175 2.46 -9.71 -0.15
#